data_AF-A0A800IJP1-F1
#
_entry.id   AF-A0A800IJP1-F1
#
_cell.length_a   1.000
_cell.length_b   1.000
_cell.length_c   1.000
_cell.angle_alpha   90.00
_cell.angle_beta   90.00
_cell.angle_gamma   90.00
#
_symmetry.space_group_name_H-M   'P 1'
#
loop_
_entity.id
_entity.type
_entity.pdbx_description
1 polymer ?
#
loop_
_entity_poly.entity_id
_entity_poly.type
_entity_poly.pdbx_seq_one_letter_code
_entity_poly.pdbx_strand_id
1 'polypeptide(L)'
;MAEAVRKYAAQGYTWLKFHLSPFENVIDQTEAMQAVAPQGFKIHYDFTMHGTDDHMPELLGTLAQYPIAGCFEDPLPGEDIQGYIDLRRRSLLPIVLHHFPMGATYEVMMKPADVYMLGHHKIGDAIRRAGLFAADNSPFMLQNVGGNITRAMTTHMMAAFPSATFHFFSDCETWSADVVDERPEPTNGFLRVSEEPGLGVTLNRGELERLVALQLPAQPKWIIKSRFENGTRMYHIADPKASIFMVRPDRRRLISMSYAAPIRTDYWDDDGTLEFRAMFERIEREGMVLERE
;
A
#
# COMPACT_ATOMS: atom_id res chain seq x y z
N MET A 1 7.72 9.26 5.16
CA MET A 1 7.39 9.15 3.71
C MET A 1 8.11 10.13 2.76
N ALA A 2 8.46 11.35 3.16
CA ALA A 2 9.12 12.33 2.26
C ALA A 2 10.39 11.80 1.56
N GLU A 3 11.24 11.05 2.26
CA GLU A 3 12.43 10.45 1.66
C GLU A 3 12.10 9.47 0.52
N ALA A 4 11.05 8.66 0.69
CA ALA A 4 10.58 7.74 -0.35
C ALA A 4 10.13 8.50 -1.61
N VAL A 5 9.38 9.60 -1.45
CA VAL A 5 8.99 10.45 -2.58
C VAL A 5 10.23 11.00 -3.29
N ARG A 6 11.19 11.56 -2.56
CA ARG A 6 12.42 12.11 -3.16
C ARG A 6 13.20 11.03 -3.92
N LYS A 7 13.36 9.85 -3.32
CA LYS A 7 14.08 8.72 -3.92
C LYS A 7 13.40 8.23 -5.19
N TYR A 8 12.11 7.92 -5.14
CA TYR A 8 11.41 7.32 -6.27
C TYR A 8 11.11 8.33 -7.38
N ALA A 9 10.84 9.59 -7.04
CA ALA A 9 10.77 10.66 -8.05
C ALA A 9 12.09 10.78 -8.84
N ALA A 10 13.24 10.72 -8.16
CA ALA A 10 14.55 10.77 -8.82
C ALA A 10 14.83 9.53 -9.71
N GLN A 11 14.14 8.41 -9.45
CA GLN A 11 14.20 7.19 -10.25
C GLN A 11 13.19 7.18 -11.41
N GLY A 12 12.46 8.29 -11.63
CA GLY A 12 11.53 8.43 -12.74
C GLY A 12 10.10 7.99 -12.43
N TYR A 13 9.75 7.69 -11.18
CA TYR A 13 8.36 7.43 -10.79
C TYR A 13 7.56 8.73 -10.71
N THR A 14 6.28 8.66 -11.07
CA THR A 14 5.33 9.77 -10.97
C THR A 14 4.17 9.47 -10.02
N TRP A 15 4.07 8.24 -9.53
CA TRP A 15 3.09 7.80 -8.55
C TRP A 15 3.78 7.04 -7.41
N LEU A 16 3.26 7.20 -6.19
CA LEU A 16 3.62 6.39 -5.03
C LEU A 16 2.34 5.89 -4.35
N LYS A 17 2.23 4.58 -4.18
CA LYS A 17 1.20 4.00 -3.30
C LYS A 17 1.68 4.02 -1.87
N PHE A 18 0.80 4.49 -0.98
CA PHE A 18 1.06 4.66 0.43
C PHE A 18 -0.04 3.95 1.21
N HIS A 19 0.32 2.83 1.86
CA HIS A 19 -0.56 2.19 2.84
C HIS A 19 -0.60 3.05 4.09
N LEU A 20 -1.80 3.42 4.53
CA LEU A 20 -1.96 4.21 5.73
C LEU A 20 -1.77 3.32 6.97
N SER A 21 -1.08 3.86 7.95
CA SER A 21 -1.02 3.32 9.30
C SER A 21 -1.66 4.32 10.24
N PRO A 22 -2.60 3.93 11.12
CA PRO A 22 -3.18 4.86 12.07
C PRO A 22 -2.23 5.18 13.24
N PHE A 23 -1.04 4.56 13.27
CA PHE A 23 0.04 4.99 14.16
C PHE A 23 0.76 6.24 13.64
N GLU A 24 0.43 6.71 12.44
CA GLU A 24 1.03 7.87 11.80
C GLU A 24 -0.09 8.79 11.29
N ASN A 25 0.05 10.10 11.49
CA ASN A 25 -0.94 11.05 10.99
C ASN A 25 -0.81 11.20 9.46
N VAL A 26 -1.86 10.86 8.71
CA VAL A 26 -1.87 10.90 7.24
C VAL A 26 -1.73 12.33 6.70
N ILE A 27 -2.24 13.33 7.41
CA ILE A 27 -2.14 14.74 7.02
C ILE A 27 -0.67 15.18 7.12
N ASP A 28 -0.01 14.90 8.25
CA ASP A 28 1.42 15.19 8.45
C ASP A 28 2.29 14.49 7.40
N GLN A 29 2.01 13.21 7.11
CA GLN A 29 2.74 12.47 6.07
C GLN A 29 2.51 13.07 4.68
N THR A 30 1.28 13.50 4.38
CA THR A 30 0.94 14.13 3.10
C THR A 30 1.65 15.46 2.93
N GLU A 31 1.68 16.30 3.97
CA GLU A 31 2.41 17.57 3.96
C GLU A 31 3.91 17.38 3.75
N ALA A 32 4.50 16.42 4.48
CA ALA A 32 5.92 16.08 4.34
C ALA A 32 6.25 15.56 2.93
N MET A 33 5.40 14.71 2.35
CA MET A 33 5.54 14.23 0.97
C MET A 33 5.41 15.38 -0.04
N GLN A 34 4.43 16.27 0.14
CA GLN A 34 4.18 17.38 -0.79
C GLN A 34 5.34 18.37 -0.84
N ALA A 35 5.97 18.63 0.30
CA ALA A 35 7.10 19.54 0.39
C ALA A 35 8.31 19.14 -0.50
N VAL A 36 8.39 17.88 -0.92
CA VAL A 36 9.52 17.34 -1.71
C VAL A 36 9.11 16.75 -3.05
N ALA A 37 7.81 16.62 -3.30
CA ALA A 37 7.26 16.04 -4.52
C ALA A 37 7.51 16.98 -5.72
N PRO A 38 8.02 16.48 -6.86
CA PRO A 38 8.06 17.28 -8.08
C PRO A 38 6.63 17.53 -8.60
N GLN A 39 6.49 18.54 -9.47
CA GLN A 39 5.21 18.84 -10.10
C GLN A 39 4.66 17.61 -10.84
N GLY A 40 3.38 17.31 -10.60
CA GLY A 40 2.68 16.20 -11.25
C GLY A 40 2.84 14.85 -10.54
N PHE A 41 3.68 14.74 -9.51
CA PHE A 41 3.77 13.51 -8.70
C PHE A 41 2.47 13.29 -7.91
N LYS A 42 2.02 12.04 -7.83
CA LYS A 42 0.74 11.67 -7.22
C LYS A 42 0.87 10.58 -6.16
N ILE A 43 0.03 10.67 -5.13
CA ILE A 43 -0.11 9.68 -4.08
C ILE A 43 -1.39 8.89 -4.31
N HIS A 44 -1.24 7.57 -4.30
CA HIS A 44 -2.32 6.60 -4.20
C HIS A 44 -2.43 6.18 -2.73
N TYR A 45 -3.46 6.64 -2.02
CA TYR A 45 -3.67 6.31 -0.62
C TYR A 45 -4.41 4.98 -0.50
N ASP A 46 -3.83 4.01 0.20
CA ASP A 46 -4.45 2.71 0.47
C ASP A 46 -4.90 2.63 1.93
N PHE A 47 -6.22 2.61 2.12
CA PHE A 47 -6.88 2.49 3.42
C PHE A 47 -7.10 1.04 3.84
N THR A 48 -6.77 0.07 2.98
CA THR A 48 -6.75 -1.37 3.25
C THR A 48 -8.09 -1.88 3.80
N MET A 49 -9.20 -1.51 3.13
CA MET A 49 -10.58 -1.80 3.53
C MET A 49 -10.97 -1.13 4.84
N HIS A 50 -10.71 0.17 4.97
CA HIS A 50 -10.86 0.94 6.22
C HIS A 50 -9.92 0.43 7.33
N GLY A 51 -9.95 1.02 8.53
CA GLY A 51 -9.08 0.57 9.63
C GLY A 51 -9.14 1.41 10.91
N THR A 52 -9.99 2.42 10.93
CA THR A 52 -10.10 3.44 11.99
C THR A 52 -11.57 3.78 12.24
N ASP A 53 -11.86 4.78 13.08
CA ASP A 53 -13.21 5.29 13.29
C ASP A 53 -13.46 6.63 12.55
N ASP A 54 -12.64 6.93 11.53
CA ASP A 54 -12.72 8.19 10.80
C ASP A 54 -14.04 8.33 10.02
N HIS A 55 -14.55 9.56 9.94
CA HIS A 55 -15.60 9.86 8.97
C HIS A 55 -15.01 9.96 7.56
N MET A 56 -14.99 8.82 6.85
CA MET A 56 -14.28 8.68 5.58
C MET A 56 -14.58 9.76 4.53
N PRO A 57 -15.84 10.15 4.23
CA PRO A 57 -16.11 11.21 3.26
C PRO A 57 -15.39 12.54 3.57
N GLU A 58 -15.32 12.93 4.84
CA GLU A 58 -14.66 14.16 5.27
C GLU A 58 -13.13 14.05 5.21
N LEU A 59 -12.59 12.90 5.64
CA LEU A 59 -11.15 12.62 5.54
C LEU A 59 -10.68 12.65 4.07
N LEU A 60 -11.42 11.98 3.17
CA LEU A 60 -11.11 11.99 1.74
C LEU A 60 -11.21 13.40 1.15
N GLY A 61 -12.24 14.17 1.53
CA GLY A 61 -12.41 15.55 1.11
C GLY A 61 -11.26 16.46 1.53
N THR A 62 -10.73 16.24 2.73
CA THR A 62 -9.55 16.93 3.28
C THR A 62 -8.29 16.57 2.50
N LEU A 63 -8.01 15.27 2.34
CA LEU A 63 -6.83 14.80 1.58
C LEU A 63 -6.86 15.27 0.12
N ALA A 64 -8.04 15.34 -0.49
CA ALA A 64 -8.21 15.79 -1.87
C ALA A 64 -7.81 17.26 -2.09
N GLN A 65 -7.68 18.07 -1.04
CA GLN A 65 -7.20 19.45 -1.15
C GLN A 65 -5.70 19.54 -1.47
N TYR A 66 -4.94 18.48 -1.19
CA TYR A 66 -3.50 18.46 -1.44
C TYR A 66 -3.21 18.21 -2.93
N PRO A 67 -2.45 19.08 -3.62
CA PRO A 67 -2.07 18.90 -5.02
C PRO A 67 -1.48 17.53 -5.39
N ILE A 68 -0.77 16.88 -4.46
CA ILE A 68 -0.18 15.55 -4.69
C ILE A 68 -1.17 14.40 -4.51
N ALA A 69 -2.39 14.64 -4.01
CA ALA A 69 -3.38 13.59 -3.89
C ALA A 69 -3.82 13.10 -5.28
N GLY A 70 -3.83 11.79 -5.47
CA GLY A 70 -4.12 11.13 -6.75
C GLY A 70 -5.41 10.32 -6.72
N CYS A 71 -5.54 9.38 -5.79
CA CYS A 71 -6.72 8.52 -5.65
C CYS A 71 -6.77 7.84 -4.27
N PHE A 72 -7.92 7.23 -3.97
CA PHE A 72 -8.20 6.55 -2.69
C PHE A 72 -8.57 5.08 -2.93
N GLU A 73 -7.73 4.16 -2.49
CA GLU A 73 -7.96 2.71 -2.49
C GLU A 73 -8.59 2.25 -1.19
N ASP A 74 -9.66 1.49 -1.37
CA ASP A 74 -10.42 0.81 -0.34
C ASP A 74 -10.74 1.61 0.94
N PRO A 75 -11.31 2.84 0.83
CA PRO A 75 -11.68 3.66 1.98
C PRO A 75 -12.75 3.03 2.89
N LEU A 76 -13.52 2.04 2.41
CA LEU A 76 -14.60 1.37 3.16
C LEU A 76 -14.37 -0.16 3.20
N PRO A 77 -15.05 -0.90 4.09
CA PRO A 77 -15.07 -2.36 4.03
C PRO A 77 -15.52 -2.86 2.64
N GLY A 78 -14.83 -3.86 2.08
CA GLY A 78 -15.05 -4.31 0.70
C GLY A 78 -16.47 -4.82 0.42
N GLU A 79 -17.15 -5.32 1.45
CA GLU A 79 -18.55 -5.74 1.41
C GLU A 79 -19.56 -4.59 1.26
N ASP A 80 -19.19 -3.35 1.58
CA ASP A 80 -20.09 -2.19 1.54
C ASP A 80 -20.19 -1.57 0.15
N ILE A 81 -20.66 -2.36 -0.82
CA ILE A 81 -20.78 -1.95 -2.22
C ILE A 81 -21.68 -0.71 -2.37
N GLN A 82 -22.75 -0.59 -1.57
CA GLN A 82 -23.64 0.57 -1.65
C GLN A 82 -22.97 1.84 -1.10
N GLY A 83 -22.22 1.72 0.00
CA GLY A 83 -21.40 2.80 0.53
C GLY A 83 -20.35 3.26 -0.48
N TYR A 84 -19.71 2.33 -1.19
CA TYR A 84 -18.80 2.66 -2.30
C TYR A 84 -19.48 3.45 -3.42
N ILE A 85 -20.66 3.02 -3.89
CA ILE A 85 -21.43 3.73 -4.93
C ILE A 85 -21.72 5.17 -4.50
N ASP A 86 -22.14 5.37 -3.25
CA ASP A 86 -22.46 6.69 -2.72
C ASP A 86 -21.23 7.56 -2.49
N LEU A 87 -20.15 6.96 -1.97
CA LEU A 87 -18.87 7.63 -1.72
C LEU A 87 -18.24 8.09 -3.04
N ARG A 88 -18.18 7.22 -4.05
CA ARG A 88 -17.67 7.50 -5.39
C ARG A 88 -18.35 8.72 -6.02
N ARG A 89 -19.68 8.85 -5.87
CA ARG A 89 -20.45 10.00 -6.41
C ARG A 89 -20.11 11.33 -5.73
N ARG A 90 -19.54 11.30 -4.52
CA ARG A 90 -19.21 12.49 -3.72
C ARG A 90 -17.71 12.79 -3.68
N SER A 91 -16.88 11.79 -3.99
CA SER A 91 -15.43 11.91 -3.94
C SER A 91 -14.92 12.90 -4.99
N LEU A 92 -13.98 13.74 -4.60
CA LEU A 92 -13.32 14.70 -5.50
C LEU A 92 -12.19 14.03 -6.33
N LEU A 93 -11.73 12.86 -5.90
CA LEU A 93 -10.69 12.08 -6.55
C LEU A 93 -11.19 10.65 -6.81
N PRO A 94 -10.59 9.92 -7.78
CA PRO A 94 -10.99 8.57 -8.10
C PRO A 94 -10.99 7.63 -6.89
N ILE A 95 -12.06 6.86 -6.75
CA ILE A 95 -12.12 5.72 -5.83
C ILE A 95 -11.60 4.48 -6.55
N VAL A 96 -10.64 3.81 -5.93
CA VAL A 96 -10.09 2.52 -6.36
C VAL A 96 -10.68 1.43 -5.46
N LEU A 97 -11.26 0.40 -6.06
CA LEU A 97 -11.72 -0.79 -5.33
C LEU A 97 -10.82 -1.98 -5.67
N HIS A 98 -10.16 -2.54 -4.65
CA HIS A 98 -9.25 -3.67 -4.74
C HIS A 98 -9.85 -4.93 -4.11
N HIS A 99 -10.42 -4.82 -2.90
CA HIS A 99 -10.97 -5.97 -2.20
C HIS A 99 -12.46 -6.18 -2.48
N PHE A 100 -12.74 -6.93 -3.55
CA PHE A 100 -14.10 -7.32 -3.92
C PHE A 100 -14.57 -8.56 -3.15
N PRO A 101 -15.82 -8.60 -2.65
CA PRO A 101 -16.39 -9.78 -2.02
C PRO A 101 -16.42 -11.01 -2.95
N MET A 102 -16.66 -10.82 -4.25
CA MET A 102 -16.75 -11.90 -5.24
C MET A 102 -15.66 -11.82 -6.32
N GLY A 103 -14.60 -11.05 -6.07
CA GLY A 103 -13.43 -10.98 -6.95
C GLY A 103 -13.72 -10.29 -8.29
N ALA A 104 -14.34 -9.09 -8.26
CA ALA A 104 -14.62 -8.23 -9.41
C ALA A 104 -15.52 -8.89 -10.48
N THR A 105 -16.72 -9.32 -10.09
CA THR A 105 -17.69 -9.96 -11.00
C THR A 105 -18.84 -9.02 -11.34
N TYR A 106 -20.07 -9.36 -10.95
CA TYR A 106 -21.25 -8.55 -11.18
C TYR A 106 -21.14 -7.20 -10.44
N GLU A 107 -20.31 -7.10 -9.40
CA GLU A 107 -20.11 -5.85 -8.66
C GLU A 107 -19.64 -4.71 -9.55
N VAL A 108 -18.83 -5.02 -10.56
CA VAL A 108 -18.32 -4.06 -11.55
C VAL A 108 -19.47 -3.37 -12.29
N MET A 109 -20.53 -4.10 -12.61
CA MET A 109 -21.69 -3.57 -13.32
C MET A 109 -22.50 -2.57 -12.48
N MET A 110 -22.38 -2.64 -11.15
CA MET A 110 -23.00 -1.66 -10.24
C MET A 110 -22.19 -0.36 -10.12
N LYS A 111 -20.96 -0.35 -10.69
CA LYS A 111 -20.02 0.78 -10.70
C LYS A 111 -19.69 1.39 -9.33
N PRO A 112 -19.30 0.58 -8.32
CA PRO A 112 -18.95 1.06 -6.98
C PRO A 112 -17.68 1.91 -6.94
N ALA A 113 -16.81 1.81 -7.95
CA ALA A 113 -15.55 2.56 -8.00
C ALA A 113 -15.33 3.19 -9.39
N ASP A 114 -14.36 4.11 -9.47
CA ASP A 114 -13.91 4.72 -10.73
C ASP A 114 -12.84 3.86 -11.40
N VAL A 115 -12.06 3.14 -10.59
CA VAL A 115 -10.98 2.27 -11.03
C VAL A 115 -11.03 0.98 -10.22
N TYR A 116 -10.70 -0.14 -10.87
CA TYR A 116 -10.62 -1.44 -10.21
C TYR A 116 -9.17 -1.92 -10.11
N MET A 117 -8.86 -2.68 -9.07
CA MET A 117 -7.53 -3.19 -8.86
C MET A 117 -7.55 -4.69 -8.62
N LEU A 118 -6.76 -5.43 -9.40
CA LEU A 118 -6.63 -6.87 -9.26
C LEU A 118 -5.29 -7.20 -8.60
N GLY A 119 -5.33 -7.49 -7.30
CA GLY A 119 -4.15 -7.83 -6.52
C GLY A 119 -3.84 -9.32 -6.53
N HIS A 120 -2.63 -9.69 -6.97
CA HIS A 120 -2.09 -11.06 -6.95
C HIS A 120 -2.94 -12.08 -7.71
N HIS A 121 -3.72 -11.61 -8.69
CA HIS A 121 -4.52 -12.49 -9.54
C HIS A 121 -3.63 -13.41 -10.35
N LYS A 122 -4.08 -14.67 -10.53
CA LYS A 122 -3.51 -15.57 -11.53
C LYS A 122 -3.72 -14.96 -12.92
N ILE A 123 -2.75 -15.16 -13.81
CA ILE A 123 -2.77 -14.57 -15.17
C ILE A 123 -4.10 -14.85 -15.89
N GLY A 124 -4.59 -16.09 -15.87
CA GLY A 124 -5.86 -16.45 -16.52
C GLY A 124 -7.08 -15.75 -15.92
N ASP A 125 -7.08 -15.48 -14.62
CA ASP A 125 -8.17 -14.75 -13.96
C ASP A 125 -8.09 -13.26 -14.24
N ALA A 126 -6.89 -12.69 -14.26
CA ALA A 126 -6.66 -11.31 -14.69
C ALA A 126 -7.13 -11.08 -16.14
N ILE A 127 -6.85 -11.99 -17.08
CA ILE A 127 -7.34 -11.91 -18.47
C ILE A 127 -8.87 -11.90 -18.52
N ARG A 128 -9.53 -12.77 -17.75
CA ARG A 128 -11.01 -12.82 -17.71
C ARG A 128 -11.60 -11.51 -17.18
N ARG A 129 -11.00 -10.94 -16.13
CA ARG A 129 -11.44 -9.66 -15.55
C ARG A 129 -11.13 -8.48 -16.47
N ALA A 130 -9.98 -8.47 -17.14
CA ALA A 130 -9.65 -7.48 -18.15
C ALA A 130 -10.71 -7.42 -19.27
N GLY A 131 -11.22 -8.58 -19.71
CA GLY A 131 -12.32 -8.65 -20.68
C GLY A 131 -13.63 -8.05 -20.15
N LEU A 132 -13.97 -8.30 -18.88
CA LEU A 132 -15.14 -7.69 -18.22
C LEU A 132 -14.98 -6.17 -18.10
N PHE A 133 -13.82 -5.69 -17.65
CA PHE A 133 -13.53 -4.27 -17.53
C PHE A 133 -13.55 -3.56 -18.88
N ALA A 134 -13.03 -4.21 -19.94
CA ALA A 134 -13.10 -3.68 -21.29
C ALA A 134 -14.55 -3.55 -21.78
N ALA A 135 -15.42 -4.51 -21.44
CA ALA A 135 -16.84 -4.45 -21.81
C ALA A 135 -17.60 -3.29 -21.13
N ASP A 136 -17.21 -2.90 -19.92
CA ASP A 136 -17.79 -1.75 -19.20
C ASP A 136 -17.00 -0.44 -19.42
N ASN A 137 -15.92 -0.49 -20.20
CA ASN A 137 -14.93 0.59 -20.33
C ASN A 137 -14.42 1.12 -18.98
N SER A 138 -14.25 0.20 -18.02
CA SER A 138 -13.80 0.50 -16.68
C SER A 138 -12.27 0.48 -16.61
N PRO A 139 -11.61 1.57 -16.18
CA PRO A 139 -10.18 1.58 -15.92
C PRO A 139 -9.83 0.57 -14.84
N PHE A 140 -8.68 -0.09 -14.99
CA PHE A 140 -8.17 -0.94 -13.94
C PHE A 140 -6.64 -0.97 -13.90
N MET A 141 -6.12 -1.57 -12.83
CA MET A 141 -4.72 -1.86 -12.64
C MET A 141 -4.49 -3.28 -12.11
N LEU A 142 -3.24 -3.73 -12.24
CA LEU A 142 -2.73 -4.94 -11.60
C LEU A 142 -1.80 -4.57 -10.44
N GLN A 143 -1.86 -5.35 -9.36
CA GLN A 143 -0.84 -5.34 -8.32
C GLN A 143 -0.30 -6.76 -8.20
N ASN A 144 0.93 -6.97 -8.63
CA ASN A 144 1.62 -8.25 -8.49
C ASN A 144 3.01 -7.97 -7.93
N VAL A 145 3.21 -8.26 -6.64
CA VAL A 145 4.47 -8.00 -5.96
C VAL A 145 5.54 -9.02 -6.34
N GLY A 146 6.75 -8.55 -6.63
CA GLY A 146 7.92 -9.39 -6.86
C GLY A 146 9.07 -8.62 -7.55
N GLY A 147 10.11 -9.35 -7.93
CA GLY A 147 11.24 -8.79 -8.68
C GLY A 147 10.92 -8.48 -10.15
N ASN A 148 11.96 -8.36 -10.95
CA ASN A 148 11.92 -7.90 -12.34
C ASN A 148 11.18 -8.89 -13.27
N ILE A 149 11.11 -10.19 -12.94
CA ILE A 149 10.21 -11.13 -13.63
C ILE A 149 8.76 -10.66 -13.52
N THR A 150 8.32 -10.34 -12.30
CA THR A 150 6.95 -9.90 -12.03
C THR A 150 6.69 -8.53 -12.62
N ARG A 151 7.65 -7.60 -12.55
CA ARG A 151 7.56 -6.29 -13.21
C ARG A 151 7.38 -6.43 -14.72
N ALA A 152 8.21 -7.26 -15.38
CA ALA A 152 8.10 -7.51 -16.82
C ALA A 152 6.76 -8.14 -17.20
N MET A 153 6.33 -9.19 -16.50
CA MET A 153 5.03 -9.83 -16.69
C MET A 153 3.88 -8.85 -16.56
N THR A 154 3.86 -8.06 -15.49
CA THR A 154 2.78 -7.09 -15.23
C THR A 154 2.78 -5.96 -16.27
N THR A 155 3.96 -5.51 -16.71
CA THR A 155 4.10 -4.53 -17.79
C THR A 155 3.48 -5.03 -19.10
N HIS A 156 3.78 -6.27 -19.50
CA HIS A 156 3.17 -6.90 -20.69
C HIS A 156 1.66 -7.01 -20.56
N MET A 157 1.15 -7.44 -19.40
CA MET A 157 -0.29 -7.57 -19.17
C MET A 157 -1.00 -6.22 -19.23
N MET A 158 -0.48 -5.20 -18.53
CA MET A 158 -1.05 -3.84 -18.56
C MET A 158 -1.03 -3.24 -19.96
N ALA A 159 0.01 -3.48 -20.75
CA ALA A 159 0.08 -3.01 -22.14
C ALA A 159 -0.90 -3.73 -23.08
N ALA A 160 -1.20 -5.00 -22.83
CA ALA A 160 -2.07 -5.82 -23.68
C ALA A 160 -3.57 -5.63 -23.40
N PHE A 161 -3.94 -5.20 -22.20
CA PHE A 161 -5.34 -5.12 -21.78
C PHE A 161 -5.98 -3.77 -22.14
N PRO A 162 -7.10 -3.74 -22.89
CA PRO A 162 -7.62 -2.50 -23.49
C PRO A 162 -7.98 -1.38 -22.49
N SER A 163 -8.45 -1.72 -21.29
CA SER A 163 -8.83 -0.75 -20.27
C SER A 163 -7.86 -0.68 -19.07
N ALA A 164 -6.67 -1.30 -19.18
CA ALA A 164 -5.60 -1.23 -18.18
C ALA A 164 -4.86 0.12 -18.29
N THR A 165 -5.59 1.21 -18.01
CA THR A 165 -5.18 2.59 -18.28
C THR A 165 -4.78 3.36 -17.04
N PHE A 166 -4.83 2.72 -15.87
CA PHE A 166 -4.31 3.26 -14.62
C PHE A 166 -2.89 2.74 -14.33
N HIS A 167 -2.16 3.36 -13.41
CA HIS A 167 -0.82 2.86 -13.02
C HIS A 167 -0.92 1.49 -12.35
N PHE A 168 0.14 0.68 -12.40
CA PHE A 168 0.21 -0.65 -11.78
C PHE A 168 1.32 -0.72 -10.73
N PHE A 169 1.31 -1.80 -9.92
CA PHE A 169 2.24 -1.99 -8.82
C PHE A 169 2.97 -3.32 -8.89
N SER A 170 4.27 -3.31 -8.61
CA SER A 170 5.07 -4.53 -8.48
C SER A 170 5.98 -4.60 -7.26
N ASP A 171 6.15 -3.50 -6.50
CA ASP A 171 7.07 -3.38 -5.36
C ASP A 171 8.47 -3.93 -5.63
N CYS A 172 8.94 -3.85 -6.88
CA CYS A 172 10.21 -4.42 -7.30
C CYS A 172 11.40 -3.70 -6.62
N GLU A 173 11.17 -2.47 -6.18
CA GLU A 173 12.13 -1.59 -5.51
C GLU A 173 12.35 -1.98 -4.04
N THR A 174 11.49 -2.85 -3.50
CA THR A 174 11.62 -3.39 -2.13
C THR A 174 12.64 -4.53 -2.04
N TRP A 175 13.04 -5.10 -3.19
CA TRP A 175 14.02 -6.18 -3.26
C TRP A 175 15.43 -5.63 -3.46
N SER A 176 16.36 -6.06 -2.61
CA SER A 176 17.78 -5.65 -2.71
C SER A 176 18.55 -6.43 -3.79
N ALA A 177 18.02 -7.56 -4.22
CA ALA A 177 18.60 -8.45 -5.22
C ALA A 177 17.48 -9.05 -6.09
N ASP A 178 17.85 -9.53 -7.28
CA ASP A 178 16.93 -10.08 -8.26
C ASP A 178 17.53 -11.33 -8.92
N VAL A 179 16.69 -12.19 -9.49
CA VAL A 179 17.09 -13.43 -10.16
C VAL A 179 17.23 -13.28 -11.68
N VAL A 180 17.07 -12.07 -12.23
CA VAL A 180 17.30 -11.78 -13.66
C VAL A 180 18.37 -10.73 -13.88
N ASP A 181 18.95 -10.74 -15.08
CA ASP A 181 20.01 -9.80 -15.47
C ASP A 181 19.45 -8.42 -15.84
N GLU A 182 18.30 -8.38 -16.51
CA GLU A 182 17.65 -7.15 -16.98
C GLU A 182 16.82 -6.49 -15.87
N ARG A 183 17.00 -5.17 -15.73
CA ARG A 183 16.30 -4.34 -14.74
C ARG A 183 15.59 -3.19 -15.45
N PRO A 184 14.38 -3.43 -16.00
CA PRO A 184 13.60 -2.38 -16.63
C PRO A 184 13.25 -1.29 -15.60
N GLU A 185 13.82 -0.10 -15.77
CA GLU A 185 13.56 1.05 -14.91
C GLU A 185 12.56 2.01 -15.54
N PRO A 186 11.72 2.68 -14.74
CA PRO A 186 10.75 3.63 -15.27
C PRO A 186 11.44 4.90 -15.78
N THR A 187 10.87 5.46 -16.84
CA THR A 187 11.23 6.79 -17.35
C THR A 187 9.97 7.62 -17.43
N ASN A 188 9.92 8.72 -16.66
CA ASN A 188 8.77 9.62 -16.59
C ASN A 188 7.43 8.91 -16.28
N GLY A 189 7.47 7.92 -15.38
CA GLY A 189 6.30 7.15 -14.95
C GLY A 189 5.93 5.98 -15.86
N PHE A 190 6.71 5.70 -16.91
CA PHE A 190 6.42 4.63 -17.87
C PHE A 190 7.51 3.57 -17.87
N LEU A 191 7.10 2.31 -18.01
CA LEU A 191 7.99 1.19 -18.29
C LEU A 191 7.87 0.81 -19.77
N ARG A 192 9.00 0.58 -20.43
CA ARG A 192 9.02 0.08 -21.81
C ARG A 192 8.66 -1.41 -21.79
N VAL A 193 7.70 -1.79 -22.63
CA VAL A 193 7.40 -3.19 -22.91
C VAL A 193 8.55 -3.77 -23.75
N SER A 194 9.10 -4.91 -23.34
CA SER A 194 10.14 -5.59 -24.12
C SER A 194 9.57 -6.08 -25.45
N GLU A 195 10.35 -5.94 -26.52
CA GLU A 195 10.06 -6.48 -27.85
C GLU A 195 10.76 -7.84 -28.10
N GLU A 196 11.65 -8.26 -27.20
CA GLU A 196 12.32 -9.57 -27.26
C GLU A 196 11.33 -10.72 -26.96
N PRO A 197 11.60 -11.95 -27.46
CA PRO A 197 10.75 -13.10 -27.19
C PRO A 197 10.49 -13.37 -25.70
N GLY A 198 9.24 -13.69 -25.37
CA GLY A 198 8.83 -14.00 -23.99
C GLY A 198 8.65 -12.74 -23.14
N LEU A 199 9.11 -12.78 -21.89
CA LEU A 199 9.00 -11.62 -20.98
C LEU A 199 10.06 -10.55 -21.24
N GLY A 200 11.12 -10.86 -22.00
CA GLY A 200 12.26 -9.95 -22.19
C GLY A 200 13.23 -9.89 -21.02
N VAL A 201 13.27 -10.93 -20.20
CA VAL A 201 14.22 -11.08 -19.09
C VAL A 201 14.86 -12.46 -19.10
N THR A 202 16.11 -12.52 -18.67
CA THR A 202 16.97 -13.70 -18.66
C THR A 202 17.24 -14.11 -17.21
N LEU A 203 16.93 -15.36 -16.87
CA LEU A 203 17.18 -15.90 -15.54
C LEU A 203 18.69 -16.03 -15.28
N ASN A 204 19.18 -15.32 -14.28
CA ASN A 204 20.52 -15.48 -13.73
C ASN A 204 20.54 -16.68 -12.78
N ARG A 205 21.01 -17.82 -13.28
CA ARG A 205 21.04 -19.07 -12.50
C ARG A 205 21.95 -19.00 -11.29
N GLY A 206 23.11 -18.33 -11.41
CA GLY A 206 24.05 -18.20 -10.29
C GLY A 206 23.47 -17.36 -9.16
N GLU A 207 22.78 -16.28 -9.50
CA GLU A 207 22.11 -15.43 -8.52
C GLU A 207 20.91 -16.12 -7.90
N LEU A 208 20.14 -16.88 -8.68
CA LEU A 208 19.09 -17.75 -8.15
C LEU A 208 19.65 -18.76 -7.14
N GLU A 209 20.72 -19.49 -7.48
CA GLU A 209 21.37 -20.44 -6.58
C GLU A 209 21.88 -19.75 -5.31
N ARG A 210 22.51 -18.57 -5.44
CA ARG A 210 22.97 -17.77 -4.30
C ARG A 210 21.82 -17.34 -3.39
N LEU A 211 20.71 -16.86 -3.96
CA LEU A 211 19.54 -16.40 -3.21
C LEU A 211 18.79 -17.56 -2.55
N VAL A 212 18.73 -18.73 -3.18
CA VAL A 212 18.18 -19.95 -2.56
C VAL A 212 19.02 -20.40 -1.36
N ALA A 213 20.35 -20.27 -1.45
CA ALA A 213 21.25 -20.62 -0.36
C ALA A 213 21.32 -19.55 0.76
N LEU A 214 20.75 -18.36 0.53
CA LEU A 214 20.83 -17.25 1.47
C LEU A 214 20.00 -17.52 2.73
N GLN A 215 20.66 -17.53 3.88
CA GLN A 215 19.98 -17.56 5.17
C GLN A 215 19.67 -16.14 5.63
N LEU A 216 18.39 -15.81 5.73
CA LEU A 216 17.93 -14.52 6.24
C LEU A 216 17.78 -14.56 7.76
N PRO A 217 18.20 -13.51 8.48
CA PRO A 217 17.93 -13.42 9.91
C PRO A 217 16.42 -13.32 10.15
N ALA A 218 15.97 -13.83 11.30
CA ALA A 218 14.62 -13.53 11.76
C ALA A 218 14.49 -12.02 12.02
N GLN A 219 13.43 -11.40 11.54
CA GLN A 219 13.12 -10.02 11.90
C GLN A 219 12.61 -10.00 13.35
N PRO A 220 13.26 -9.25 14.26
CA PRO A 220 12.82 -9.16 15.64
C PRO A 220 11.50 -8.38 15.74
N LYS A 221 10.78 -8.64 16.84
CA LYS A 221 9.65 -7.80 17.24
C LYS A 221 10.18 -6.48 17.79
N TRP A 222 9.41 -5.42 17.66
CA TRP A 222 9.73 -4.10 18.23
C TRP A 222 8.55 -3.53 18.99
N ILE A 223 8.78 -2.50 19.80
CA ILE A 223 7.73 -1.79 20.53
C ILE A 223 7.33 -0.55 19.73
N ILE A 224 6.04 -0.41 19.46
CA ILE A 224 5.44 0.84 18.99
C ILE A 224 5.18 1.71 20.21
N LYS A 225 5.69 2.93 20.21
CA LYS A 225 5.47 3.94 21.25
C LYS A 225 4.75 5.13 20.67
N SER A 226 3.45 5.23 20.91
CA SER A 226 2.63 6.35 20.43
C SER A 226 2.30 7.32 21.54
N ARG A 227 2.32 8.61 21.23
CA ARG A 227 1.86 9.70 22.10
C ARG A 227 0.69 10.41 21.43
N PHE A 228 -0.42 10.50 22.14
CA PHE A 228 -1.61 11.24 21.73
C PHE A 228 -1.56 12.68 22.24
N GLU A 229 -2.37 13.56 21.63
CA GLU A 229 -2.48 14.98 22.00
C GLU A 229 -2.76 15.22 23.49
N ASN A 230 -3.59 14.37 24.11
CA ASN A 230 -3.94 14.48 25.52
C ASN A 230 -2.84 14.01 26.50
N GLY A 231 -1.63 13.72 26.00
CA GLY A 231 -0.48 13.26 26.79
C GLY A 231 -0.45 11.76 27.06
N THR A 232 -1.51 11.01 26.71
CA THR A 232 -1.52 9.54 26.86
C THR A 232 -0.45 8.91 25.97
N ARG A 233 0.29 7.95 26.53
CA ARG A 233 1.26 7.13 25.82
C ARG A 233 0.74 5.71 25.69
N MET A 234 0.86 5.15 24.49
CA MET A 234 0.53 3.75 24.21
C MET A 234 1.82 3.00 23.84
N TYR A 235 1.97 1.82 24.43
CA TYR A 235 3.00 0.86 24.03
C TYR A 235 2.34 -0.45 23.58
N HIS A 236 2.80 -0.98 22.45
CA HIS A 236 2.36 -2.27 21.95
C HIS A 236 3.47 -2.97 21.14
N ILE A 237 3.50 -4.30 21.15
CA ILE A 237 4.45 -5.07 20.36
C ILE A 237 3.97 -5.16 18.91
N ALA A 238 4.82 -4.74 17.98
CA ALA A 238 4.69 -5.07 16.57
C ALA A 238 5.41 -6.39 16.30
N ASP A 239 4.70 -7.33 15.67
CA ASP A 239 5.24 -8.61 15.24
C ASP A 239 5.33 -8.63 13.72
N PRO A 240 6.52 -8.74 13.11
CA PRO A 240 6.63 -8.82 11.66
C PRO A 240 5.87 -10.01 11.04
N LYS A 241 5.61 -11.09 11.80
CA LYS A 241 4.75 -12.20 11.36
C LYS A 241 3.26 -11.86 11.36
N ALA A 242 2.87 -10.75 11.97
CA ALA A 242 1.52 -10.21 11.99
C ALA A 242 1.48 -8.77 11.48
N SER A 243 2.22 -8.49 10.40
CA SER A 243 2.45 -7.17 9.81
C SER A 243 1.17 -6.38 9.52
N ILE A 244 0.06 -7.06 9.21
CA ILE A 244 -1.26 -6.43 9.00
C ILE A 244 -1.71 -5.56 10.17
N PHE A 245 -1.19 -5.82 11.39
CA PHE A 245 -1.45 -5.00 12.57
C PHE A 245 -1.07 -3.52 12.38
N MET A 246 -0.01 -3.24 11.61
CA MET A 246 0.45 -1.87 11.38
C MET A 246 -0.54 -1.04 10.57
N VAL A 247 -1.40 -1.67 9.75
CA VAL A 247 -2.37 -1.01 8.88
C VAL A 247 -3.82 -1.24 9.35
N ARG A 248 -4.07 -2.35 10.04
CA ARG A 248 -5.39 -2.81 10.53
C ARG A 248 -5.34 -3.21 12.01
N PRO A 249 -5.00 -2.28 12.93
CA PRO A 249 -5.00 -2.58 14.35
C PRO A 249 -6.42 -2.79 14.91
N ASP A 250 -7.45 -2.30 14.22
CA ASP A 250 -8.87 -2.52 14.50
C ASP A 250 -9.24 -4.00 14.64
N ARG A 251 -8.57 -4.90 13.91
CA ARG A 251 -8.78 -6.35 13.99
C ARG A 251 -8.48 -6.93 15.37
N ARG A 252 -7.70 -6.23 16.19
CA ARG A 252 -7.40 -6.61 17.59
C ARG A 252 -8.28 -5.90 18.62
N ARG A 253 -9.18 -5.01 18.18
CA ARG A 253 -10.11 -4.25 19.03
C ARG A 253 -9.43 -3.59 20.24
N LEU A 254 -8.30 -2.93 20.02
CA LEU A 254 -7.53 -2.28 21.08
C LEU A 254 -8.24 -1.01 21.56
N ILE A 255 -8.04 0.08 20.82
CA ILE A 255 -8.62 1.40 21.05
C ILE A 255 -9.11 1.95 19.72
N SER A 256 -10.02 2.92 19.80
CA SER A 256 -10.37 3.75 18.66
C SER A 256 -9.13 4.49 18.17
N MET A 257 -8.88 4.38 16.88
CA MET A 257 -7.77 5.03 16.20
C MET A 257 -8.33 5.89 15.05
N SER A 258 -7.51 6.83 14.58
CA SER A 258 -7.83 7.70 13.45
C SER A 258 -6.56 7.93 12.64
N TYR A 259 -6.70 8.00 11.32
CA TYR A 259 -5.62 8.36 10.43
C TYR A 259 -5.24 9.84 10.53
N ALA A 260 -6.15 10.70 11.01
CA ALA A 260 -5.95 12.15 11.06
C ALA A 260 -5.84 12.72 12.50
N ALA A 261 -5.98 11.88 13.53
CA ALA A 261 -5.79 12.32 14.91
C ALA A 261 -4.32 12.71 15.17
N PRO A 262 -4.06 13.75 15.99
CA PRO A 262 -2.70 14.10 16.35
C PRO A 262 -2.05 12.97 17.15
N ILE A 263 -1.04 12.35 16.55
CA ILE A 263 -0.30 11.23 17.11
C ILE A 263 1.16 11.35 16.69
N ARG A 264 2.06 11.08 17.63
CA ARG A 264 3.48 10.90 17.33
C ARG A 264 3.89 9.50 17.75
N THR A 265 4.43 8.74 16.82
CA THR A 265 4.90 7.38 17.07
C THR A 265 6.40 7.29 16.86
N ASP A 266 7.07 6.72 17.84
CA ASP A 266 8.46 6.27 17.74
C ASP A 266 8.47 4.73 17.77
N TYR A 267 9.43 4.13 17.07
CA TYR A 267 9.64 2.68 17.06
C TYR A 267 10.86 2.35 17.91
N TRP A 268 10.72 1.38 18.82
CA TRP A 268 11.76 0.97 19.76
C TRP A 268 12.15 -0.48 19.48
N ASP A 269 13.23 -0.64 18.74
CA ASP A 269 13.89 -1.92 18.52
C ASP A 269 14.56 -2.43 19.80
N ASP A 270 14.79 -3.75 19.88
CA ASP A 270 15.54 -4.35 20.99
C ASP A 270 16.98 -3.80 21.00
N ASP A 271 17.23 -2.88 21.92
CA ASP A 271 18.52 -2.22 22.15
C ASP A 271 19.33 -2.89 23.29
N GLY A 272 18.84 -4.02 23.82
CA GLY A 272 19.46 -4.78 24.91
C GLY A 272 19.29 -4.15 26.31
N THR A 273 18.59 -3.03 26.42
CA THR A 273 18.41 -2.32 27.70
C THR A 273 17.51 -3.09 28.67
N LEU A 274 17.59 -2.75 29.97
CA LEU A 274 16.67 -3.31 30.97
C LEU A 274 15.27 -2.71 30.81
N GLU A 275 15.20 -1.46 30.37
CA GLU A 275 14.00 -0.70 30.10
C GLU A 275 13.20 -1.36 28.96
N PHE A 276 13.86 -1.71 27.85
CA PHE A 276 13.21 -2.41 26.74
C PHE A 276 12.63 -3.74 27.22
N ARG A 277 13.45 -4.57 27.88
CA ARG A 277 13.02 -5.89 28.38
C ARG A 277 11.84 -5.79 29.34
N ALA A 278 11.91 -4.87 30.30
CA ALA A 278 10.83 -4.66 31.26
C ALA A 278 9.52 -4.22 30.59
N MET A 279 9.59 -3.30 29.62
CA MET A 279 8.40 -2.86 28.88
C MET A 279 7.87 -3.99 27.99
N PHE A 280 8.75 -4.72 27.31
CA PHE A 280 8.38 -5.83 26.44
C PHE A 280 7.66 -6.93 27.23
N GLU A 281 8.23 -7.41 28.33
CA GLU A 281 7.62 -8.40 29.23
C GLU A 281 6.28 -7.91 29.82
N ARG A 282 6.17 -6.61 30.11
CA ARG A 282 4.92 -6.00 30.57
C ARG A 282 3.85 -6.07 29.49
N ILE A 283 4.17 -5.70 28.24
CA ILE A 283 3.23 -5.78 27.12
C ILE A 283 2.83 -7.23 26.84
N GLU A 284 3.74 -8.19 26.92
CA GLU A 284 3.41 -9.62 26.76
C GLU A 284 2.42 -10.12 27.82
N ARG A 285 2.52 -9.60 29.05
CA ARG A 285 1.62 -9.97 30.16
C ARG A 285 0.28 -9.24 30.12
N GLU A 286 0.29 -7.95 29.86
CA GLU A 286 -0.87 -7.06 30.01
C GLU A 286 -1.59 -6.77 28.69
N GLY A 287 -0.97 -7.10 27.55
CA GLY A 287 -1.38 -6.59 26.25
C GLY A 287 -0.95 -5.14 26.07
N MET A 288 -1.74 -4.36 25.32
CA MET A 288 -1.47 -2.94 25.11
C MET A 288 -1.36 -2.20 26.45
N VAL A 289 -0.28 -1.44 26.64
CA VAL A 289 -0.06 -0.63 27.83
C VAL A 289 -0.41 0.83 27.53
N LEU A 290 -1.24 1.45 28.37
CA LEU A 290 -1.55 2.87 28.33
C LEU A 290 -1.04 3.56 29.60
N GLU A 291 -0.33 4.67 29.43
CA GLU A 291 0.18 5.50 30.51
C GLU A 291 -0.29 6.94 30.32
N ARG A 292 -0.63 7.62 31.40
CA ARG A 292 -0.81 9.08 31.40
C ARG A 292 0.40 9.72 32.05
N GLU A 293 0.91 10.75 31.40
CA GLU A 293 1.92 11.64 31.96
C GLU A 293 1.30 12.55 33.05
#